data_AF-A0A1M7Z507-F1
#
_entry.id   AF-A0A1M7Z507-F1
#
_cell.length_a   1.000
_cell.length_b   1.000
_cell.length_c   1.000
_cell.angle_alpha   90.00
_cell.angle_beta   90.00
_cell.angle_gamma   90.00
#
_symmetry.space_group_name_H-M   'P 1'
#
loop_
_entity.id
_entity.type
_entity.pdbx_description
1 polymer ?
#
loop_
_entity_poly.entity_id
_entity_poly.type
_entity_poly.pdbx_seq_one_letter_code
_entity_poly.pdbx_strand_id
1 'polypeptide(L)' 'MGYAMWAIVVVTLGLLTGPQTFVVTDAGTFPDKAKCETAMSEGLRTGLDNDPELKAAYHDGYRQYVCVRVEEIGAAHGAK' A
#
# COMPACT_ATOMS: atom_id res chain seq x y z
N MET A 1 -11.65 6.96 -21.05
CA MET A 1 -10.41 6.18 -20.87
C MET A 1 -10.16 6.09 -19.37
N GLY A 2 -10.54 4.99 -18.74
CA GLY A 2 -10.28 4.79 -17.31
C GLY A 2 -8.79 4.51 -17.13
N TYR A 3 -8.05 5.45 -16.56
CA TYR A 3 -6.65 5.23 -16.21
C TYR A 3 -6.63 4.20 -15.09
N ALA A 4 -6.01 3.04 -15.32
CA ALA A 4 -5.85 2.01 -14.30
C ALA A 4 -4.83 2.50 -13.29
N MET A 5 -5.29 3.17 -12.23
CA MET A 5 -4.41 3.77 -11.25
C MET A 5 -4.04 2.79 -10.14
N TRP A 6 -2.89 2.97 -9.53
CA TRP A 6 -2.33 2.14 -8.46
C TRP A 6 -1.95 3.01 -7.26
N ALA A 7 -2.03 2.43 -6.07
CA ALA A 7 -1.66 3.07 -4.81
C ALA A 7 -0.85 2.09 -3.95
N ILE A 8 0.03 2.62 -3.11
CA ILE A 8 0.74 1.84 -2.11
C ILE A 8 -0.14 1.76 -0.87
N VAL A 9 -0.36 0.55 -0.37
CA VAL A 9 -1.11 0.27 0.85
C VAL A 9 -0.18 -0.44 1.81
N VAL A 10 -0.23 -0.07 3.09
CA VAL A 10 0.38 -0.85 4.16
C VAL A 10 -0.65 -1.78 4.76
N VAL A 11 -0.25 -3.02 5.02
CA VAL A 11 -1.07 -4.08 5.61
C VAL A 11 -0.39 -4.56 6.88
N THR A 12 -1.15 -4.63 7.96
CA THR A 12 -0.78 -5.30 9.20
C THR A 12 -1.87 -6.28 9.60
N LEU A 13 -1.54 -7.33 10.36
CA LEU A 13 -2.51 -8.28 10.88
C LEU A 13 -2.44 -8.33 12.40
N GLY A 14 -3.49 -7.84 13.06
CA GLY A 14 -3.65 -7.98 14.50
C GLY A 14 -4.46 -9.22 14.85
N LEU A 15 -3.98 -10.02 15.81
CA LEU A 15 -4.62 -11.28 16.23
C LEU A 15 -6.11 -11.13 16.59
N LEU A 16 -6.51 -9.97 17.14
CA LEU A 16 -7.89 -9.70 17.59
C LEU A 16 -8.63 -8.67 16.74
N THR A 17 -7.91 -7.89 15.94
CA THR A 17 -8.47 -6.76 15.16
C THR A 17 -8.57 -7.08 13.68
N GLY A 18 -7.98 -8.18 13.22
CA GLY A 18 -7.95 -8.56 11.82
C GLY A 18 -6.97 -7.71 11.00
N PRO A 19 -7.08 -7.73 9.66
CA PRO A 19 -6.22 -6.96 8.80
C PRO A 19 -6.54 -5.47 8.92
N GLN A 20 -5.50 -4.65 9.11
CA GLN A 20 -5.60 -3.20 9.02
C GLN A 20 -4.85 -2.72 7.80
N THR A 21 -5.50 -1.84 7.03
CA THR A 21 -4.95 -1.32 5.78
C THR A 21 -4.98 0.20 5.78
N PHE A 22 -3.85 0.83 5.46
CA PHE A 22 -3.77 2.27 5.31
C PHE A 22 -3.16 2.61 3.95
N VAL A 23 -3.78 3.55 3.25
CA VAL A 23 -3.27 4.04 1.96
C VAL A 23 -2.11 4.99 2.25
N VAL A 24 -0.94 4.70 1.69
CA VAL A 24 0.31 5.45 1.91
C VAL A 24 0.46 6.60 0.92
N THR A 25 -0.09 6.44 -0.29
CA THR A 25 -0.04 7.42 -1.38
C THR A 25 -1.44 7.77 -1.82
N ASP A 26 -1.73 9.03 -2.14
CA ASP A 26 -3.05 9.43 -2.64
C ASP A 26 -3.56 8.49 -3.75
N ALA A 27 -4.86 8.17 -3.69
CA ALA A 27 -5.49 7.32 -4.69
C ALA A 27 -5.31 7.97 -6.07
N GLY A 28 -4.71 7.24 -7.01
CA GLY A 28 -4.44 7.78 -8.34
C GLY A 28 -2.98 8.05 -8.67
N THR A 29 -2.06 7.87 -7.71
CA THR A 29 -0.66 8.33 -7.85
C THR A 29 0.10 7.64 -8.98
N PHE A 30 -0.10 6.33 -9.21
CA PHE A 30 0.71 5.59 -10.16
C PHE A 30 -0.13 5.05 -11.34
N PRO A 31 0.23 5.35 -12.60
CA PRO A 31 -0.51 4.89 -13.77
C PRO A 31 -0.22 3.42 -14.15
N ASP A 32 0.78 2.81 -13.54
CA ASP A 32 1.17 1.42 -13.80
C ASP A 32 1.75 0.75 -12.55
N LYS A 33 1.59 -0.57 -12.49
CA LYS A 33 2.03 -1.39 -11.35
C LYS A 33 3.53 -1.30 -11.11
N ALA A 34 4.32 -1.32 -12.18
CA ALA A 34 5.78 -1.32 -12.10
C ALA A 34 6.32 -0.01 -11.49
N LYS A 35 5.73 1.14 -11.84
CA LYS A 35 6.06 2.43 -11.22
C LYS A 35 5.65 2.48 -9.76
N CYS A 36 4.49 1.91 -9.40
CA CYS A 36 4.10 1.79 -8.00
C CYS A 36 5.13 0.94 -7.22
N GLU A 37 5.52 -0.22 -7.74
CA GLU A 37 6.48 -1.13 -7.07
C GLU A 37 7.89 -0.51 -6.98
N THR A 38 8.29 0.25 -7.99
CA THR A 38 9.56 1.00 -7.99
C THR A 38 9.54 2.08 -6.90
N ALA A 39 8.50 2.91 -6.89
CA ALA A 39 8.35 3.97 -5.89
C ALA A 39 8.21 3.40 -4.47
N MET A 40 7.52 2.27 -4.30
CA MET A 40 7.43 1.55 -3.04
C MET A 40 8.80 1.06 -2.59
N SER A 41 9.59 0.46 -3.47
CA SER A 41 10.93 -0.05 -3.13
C SER A 41 11.86 1.09 -2.73
N GLU A 42 11.82 2.21 -3.45
CA GLU A 42 12.59 3.41 -3.13
C GLU A 42 12.16 4.03 -1.79
N GLY A 43 10.84 4.17 -1.57
CA GLY A 43 10.26 4.70 -0.35
C GLY A 43 10.49 3.79 0.87
N LEU A 44 10.48 2.47 0.68
CA LEU A 44 10.86 1.52 1.73
C LEU A 44 12.33 1.69 2.08
N ARG A 45 13.22 1.77 1.09
CA ARG A 45 14.66 1.97 1.36
C ARG A 45 14.90 3.25 2.16
N THR A 46 14.31 4.38 1.76
CA THR A 46 14.49 5.66 2.46
C THR A 46 13.76 5.69 3.81
N GLY A 47 12.56 5.15 3.91
CA GLY A 47 11.75 5.17 5.12
C GLY A 47 12.25 4.23 6.22
N LEU A 48 12.63 2.99 5.86
CA LEU A 48 13.09 1.98 6.81
C LEU A 48 14.41 2.39 7.47
N ASP A 49 15.32 3.03 6.73
CA ASP A 49 16.61 3.45 7.31
C ASP A 49 16.48 4.61 8.31
N ASN A 50 15.38 5.35 8.26
CA ASN A 50 15.08 6.47 9.18
C ASN A 50 14.27 6.05 10.42
N ASP A 51 13.68 4.85 10.42
CA ASP A 51 12.84 4.34 11.51
C ASP A 51 13.17 2.86 11.81
N PRO A 52 14.01 2.59 12.83
CA PRO A 52 14.41 1.24 13.21
C PRO A 52 13.25 0.32 13.60
N GLU A 53 12.17 0.87 14.18
CA GLU A 53 11.00 0.08 14.59
C GLU A 53 10.20 -0.34 13.36
N LEU A 54 10.00 0.57 12.42
CA LEU A 54 9.36 0.29 11.13
C LEU A 54 10.19 -0.73 10.33
N LYS A 55 11.52 -0.59 10.36
CA LYS A 55 12.46 -1.54 9.74
C LYS A 55 12.33 -2.95 10.30
N ALA A 56 12.33 -3.10 11.63
CA ALA A 56 12.14 -4.38 12.28
C ALA A 56 10.77 -4.99 11.94
N ALA A 57 9.69 -4.21 12.06
CA ALA A 57 8.34 -4.67 11.75
C ALA A 57 8.17 -5.12 10.29
N TYR A 58 8.85 -4.48 9.35
CA TYR A 58 8.88 -4.91 7.95
C TYR A 58 9.66 -6.22 7.76
N HIS A 59 10.86 -6.32 8.32
CA HIS A 59 11.70 -7.52 8.22
C HIS A 59 11.09 -8.75 8.89
N ASP A 60 10.41 -8.56 10.02
CA ASP A 60 9.73 -9.63 10.75
C ASP A 60 8.37 -10.00 10.13
N GLY A 61 7.92 -9.28 9.10
CA GLY A 61 6.67 -9.56 8.38
C GLY A 61 5.40 -9.02 9.04
N TYR A 62 5.49 -8.31 10.17
CA TYR A 62 4.34 -7.71 10.85
C TYR A 62 3.70 -6.55 10.07
N ARG A 63 4.50 -5.88 9.22
CA ARG A 63 4.07 -4.77 8.39
C ARG A 63 4.52 -5.01 6.96
N GLN A 64 3.61 -5.04 6.01
CA GLN A 64 3.94 -5.24 4.60
C GLN A 64 3.36 -4.12 3.74
N TYR A 65 4.05 -3.79 2.65
CA TYR A 65 3.62 -2.77 1.71
C TYR A 65 3.31 -3.43 0.38
N VAL A 66 2.18 -3.05 -0.21
CA VAL A 66 1.68 -3.65 -1.45
C VAL A 66 1.14 -2.60 -2.39
N CYS A 67 1.37 -2.80 -3.67
CA CYS A 67 0.74 -2.01 -4.73
C CYS A 67 -0.62 -2.58 -5.08
N VAL A 68 -1.67 -1.81 -4.83
CA VAL A 68 -3.06 -2.19 -5.08
C VAL A 68 -3.61 -1.34 -6.22
N ARG A 69 -4.34 -1.99 -7.13
CA ARG A 69 -5.05 -1.27 -8.20
C ARG A 69 -6.24 -0.54 -7.59
N VAL A 70 -6.31 0.77 -7.85
CA VAL A 70 -7.42 1.62 -7.43
C VAL A 70 -8.62 1.32 -8.30
N GLU A 71 -9.75 1.08 -7.63
CA GLU A 71 -11.06 1.02 -8.25
C GLU A 71 -11.78 2.33 -7.98
N GLU A 72 -12.26 3.01 -9.03
CA GLU A 72 -13.09 4.21 -8.86
C GLU A 72 -14.48 3.79 -8.39
N ILE A 73 -14.71 3.83 -7.08
CA ILE A 73 -16.02 3.51 -6.50
C ILE A 73 -16.97 4.69 -6.76
N GLY A 74 -17.50 4.71 -7.97
CA GLY A 74 -18.63 5.50 -8.47
C GLY A 74 -19.44 4.73 -9.54
N ALA A 75 -18.90 3.60 -10.03
CA ALA A 75 -19.58 2.66 -10.91
C ALA A 75 -19.54 1.25 -10.27
N ALA A 76 -20.50 0.98 -9.39
CA ALA A 76 -20.87 -0.36 -8.92
C ALA A 76 -19.87 -1.13 -8.04
N HIS A 77 -19.69 -0.71 -6.79
CA HIS A 77 -19.65 -1.70 -5.71
C HIS A 77 -20.51 -1.24 -4.53
N GLY A 78 -21.78 -1.62 -4.63
CA GLY A 78 -22.71 -1.62 -3.53
C GLY A 78 -22.23 -2.54 -2.42
N ALA A 79 -22.56 -2.12 -1.20
CA ALA A 79 -22.39 -2.84 0.03
C ALA A 79 -22.65 -4.36 -0.09
N LYS A 80 -21.77 -5.13 0.54
CA LYS A 80 -22.19 -6.27 1.37
C LYS A 80 -21.22 -6.43 2.52
#